data_AF-A0A4R6TBB0-F1
#
_entry.id   AF-A0A4R6TBB0-F1
#
_cell.length_a   1.000
_cell.length_b   1.000
_cell.length_c   1.000
_cell.angle_alpha   90.00
_cell.angle_beta   90.00
_cell.angle_gamma   90.00
#
_symmetry.space_group_name_H-M   'P 1'
#
loop_
_entity.id
_entity.type
_entity.pdbx_description
1 polymer ?
#
loop_
_entity_poly.entity_id
_entity_poly.type
_entity_poly.pdbx_seq_one_letter_code
_entity_poly.pdbx_strand_id
1 'polypeptide(L)'
;MKNVSNPWWMILIKGIILIALAIAIFNHPLETLVGFSVYMGIGLLFTGVLLIITAFTIRKIEPQWGWKLAEGVLDVVFAFILLSNPAITAVVFPFVIGFWVITYGIMKFADSFSQKKEGDSGWGINLLGAIVTIVLGYIVMTDFVAGTVAITTWIGAGLFLLGILNVTIAFQVKKLS
;
A
#
# COMPACT_ATOMS: atom_id res chain seq x y z
N MET A 1 -3.14 -35.47 21.78
CA MET A 1 -2.82 -34.18 21.15
C MET A 1 -4.10 -33.73 20.45
N LYS A 2 -4.63 -32.54 20.77
CA LYS A 2 -5.93 -32.07 20.26
C LYS A 2 -5.90 -32.00 18.72
N ASN A 3 -6.89 -32.60 18.06
CA ASN A 3 -7.17 -32.40 16.64
C ASN A 3 -7.32 -30.89 16.39
N VAL A 4 -6.27 -30.26 15.86
CA VAL A 4 -6.38 -28.94 15.25
C VAL A 4 -7.16 -29.20 13.97
N SER A 5 -8.45 -28.88 13.98
CA SER A 5 -9.29 -28.91 12.78
C SER A 5 -8.62 -28.07 11.72
N ASN A 6 -8.11 -28.74 10.69
CA ASN A 6 -7.33 -28.10 9.65
C ASN A 6 -8.23 -27.10 8.91
N PRO A 7 -8.02 -25.77 9.02
CA PRO A 7 -9.01 -24.79 8.60
C PRO A 7 -8.96 -24.53 7.09
N TRP A 8 -8.89 -25.58 6.27
CA TRP A 8 -8.82 -25.50 4.81
C TRP A 8 -9.97 -24.66 4.24
N TRP A 9 -11.16 -24.77 4.84
CA TRP A 9 -12.35 -24.02 4.44
C TRP A 9 -12.19 -22.52 4.69
N MET A 10 -11.52 -22.09 5.76
CA MET A 10 -11.24 -20.68 6.03
C MET A 10 -10.24 -20.11 5.01
N ILE A 11 -9.23 -20.89 4.65
CA ILE A 11 -8.24 -20.52 3.62
C ILE A 11 -8.94 -20.38 2.26
N LEU A 12 -9.85 -21.30 1.93
CA LEU A 12 -10.62 -21.26 0.68
C LEU A 12 -11.50 -20.02 0.60
N ILE A 13 -12.28 -19.74 1.65
CA ILE A 13 -13.16 -18.56 1.72
C ILE A 13 -12.33 -17.28 1.57
N LYS A 14 -11.21 -17.17 2.30
CA LYS A 14 -10.28 -16.04 2.15
C LYS A 14 -9.82 -15.90 0.70
N GLY A 15 -9.43 -16.98 0.04
CA GLY A 15 -9.00 -16.97 -1.35
C GLY A 15 -10.07 -16.46 -2.31
N ILE A 16 -11.31 -16.95 -2.16
CA ILE A 16 -12.46 -16.50 -2.97
C ILE A 16 -12.76 -15.02 -2.75
N ILE A 17 -12.75 -14.56 -1.49
CA ILE A 17 -12.97 -13.14 -1.15
C ILE A 17 -11.91 -12.26 -1.81
N LEU A 18 -10.64 -12.65 -1.74
CA LEU A 18 -9.54 -11.88 -2.35
C LEU A 18 -9.68 -11.77 -3.88
N ILE A 19 -10.10 -12.85 -4.55
CA ILE A 19 -10.36 -12.85 -6.00
C ILE A 19 -11.54 -11.92 -6.33
N ALA A 20 -12.64 -12.00 -5.57
CA ALA A 20 -13.80 -11.15 -5.77
C ALA A 20 -13.46 -9.66 -5.56
N LEU A 21 -12.67 -9.34 -4.55
CA LEU A 21 -12.17 -7.98 -4.30
C LEU A 21 -11.28 -7.49 -5.44
N ALA A 22 -10.37 -8.33 -5.95
CA ALA A 22 -9.53 -7.95 -7.08
C ALA A 22 -10.38 -7.60 -8.33
N ILE A 23 -11.39 -8.41 -8.63
CA ILE A 23 -12.33 -8.14 -9.73
C ILE A 23 -13.07 -6.82 -9.50
N ALA A 24 -13.55 -6.56 -8.28
CA ALA A 24 -14.20 -5.30 -7.96
C ALA A 24 -13.27 -4.08 -8.16
N ILE A 25 -12.00 -4.20 -7.76
CA ILE A 25 -10.99 -3.14 -7.95
C ILE A 25 -10.74 -2.84 -9.42
N PHE A 26 -10.58 -3.88 -10.26
CA PHE A 26 -10.35 -3.69 -11.69
C PHE A 26 -11.54 -3.04 -12.40
N ASN A 27 -12.77 -3.30 -11.93
CA ASN A 27 -13.97 -2.71 -12.51
C ASN A 27 -14.20 -1.27 -12.04
N HIS A 28 -13.78 -0.92 -10.82
CA HIS A 28 -14.03 0.38 -10.19
C HIS A 28 -12.75 1.01 -9.63
N PRO A 29 -11.77 1.38 -10.48
CA PRO A 29 -10.46 1.85 -10.03
C PRO A 29 -10.53 3.18 -9.27
N LEU A 30 -11.38 4.12 -9.71
CA LEU A 30 -11.55 5.41 -9.03
C LEU A 30 -12.19 5.23 -7.65
N GLU A 31 -13.28 4.47 -7.56
CA GLU A 31 -13.97 4.21 -6.29
C GLU A 31 -13.07 3.49 -5.30
N THR A 32 -12.18 2.61 -5.78
CA THR A 32 -11.18 1.94 -4.96
C THR A 32 -10.28 2.96 -4.25
N LEU A 33 -9.74 3.94 -4.97
CA LEU A 33 -8.90 5.00 -4.41
C LEU A 33 -9.65 5.90 -3.42
N VAL A 34 -10.92 6.21 -3.71
CA VAL A 34 -11.78 6.93 -2.75
C VAL A 34 -12.00 6.10 -1.49
N GLY A 35 -12.25 4.80 -1.63
CA GLY A 35 -12.36 3.86 -0.51
C GLY A 35 -11.08 3.81 0.33
N PHE A 36 -9.90 3.82 -0.31
CA PHE A 36 -8.61 3.95 0.37
C PHE A 36 -8.49 5.27 1.14
N SER A 37 -8.91 6.41 0.58
CA SER A 37 -8.94 7.70 1.30
C SER A 37 -9.79 7.61 2.56
N VAL A 38 -10.99 7.02 2.47
CA VAL A 38 -11.89 6.88 3.62
C VAL A 38 -11.31 5.95 4.67
N TYR A 39 -10.79 4.79 4.25
CA TYR A 39 -10.14 3.83 5.14
C TYR A 39 -8.96 4.46 5.90
N MET A 40 -8.08 5.16 5.19
CA MET A 40 -6.96 5.88 5.77
C MET A 40 -7.43 7.00 6.71
N GLY A 41 -8.46 7.77 6.32
CA GLY A 41 -9.01 8.85 7.13
C GLY A 41 -9.59 8.34 8.46
N ILE A 42 -10.35 7.24 8.44
CA ILE A 42 -10.86 6.61 9.67
C ILE A 42 -9.71 6.10 10.54
N GLY A 43 -8.71 5.46 9.91
CA GLY A 43 -7.51 5.00 10.59
C GLY A 43 -6.78 6.13 11.32
N LEU A 44 -6.47 7.22 10.61
CA LEU A 44 -5.82 8.41 11.17
C LEU A 44 -6.65 9.07 12.28
N LEU A 45 -7.98 9.10 12.13
CA LEU A 45 -8.83 9.65 13.18
C LEU A 45 -8.72 8.82 14.45
N PHE A 46 -8.78 7.49 14.32
CA PHE A 46 -8.68 6.57 15.43
C PHE A 46 -7.30 6.62 16.09
N THR A 47 -6.21 6.57 15.30
CA THR A 47 -4.84 6.66 15.83
C THR A 47 -4.58 7.99 16.49
N GLY A 48 -5.00 9.09 15.85
CA GLY A 48 -4.81 10.44 16.37
C GLY A 48 -5.51 10.65 17.72
N VAL A 49 -6.76 10.19 17.85
CA VAL A 49 -7.49 10.25 19.12
C VAL A 49 -6.78 9.42 20.20
N LEU A 50 -6.33 8.20 19.89
CA LEU A 50 -5.60 7.36 20.85
C LEU A 50 -4.25 7.96 21.26
N LEU A 51 -3.52 8.58 20.33
CA LEU A 51 -2.26 9.26 20.61
C LEU A 51 -2.46 10.47 21.52
N ILE A 52 -3.51 11.27 21.29
CA ILE A 52 -3.86 12.39 22.15
C ILE A 52 -4.16 11.89 23.58
N ILE A 53 -5.00 10.86 23.72
CA ILE A 53 -5.32 10.26 25.03
C ILE A 53 -4.05 9.74 25.72
N THR A 54 -3.20 9.04 24.97
CA THR A 54 -1.93 8.48 25.47
C THR A 54 -0.99 9.59 25.93
N ALA A 55 -0.85 10.66 25.15
CA ALA A 55 0.01 11.79 25.46
C ALA A 55 -0.37 12.45 26.79
N PHE A 56 -1.67 12.62 27.05
CA PHE A 56 -2.13 13.15 28.34
C PHE A 56 -1.94 12.16 29.50
N THR A 57 -2.05 10.86 29.24
CA THR A 57 -1.89 9.81 30.25
C THR A 57 -0.43 9.71 30.74
N ILE A 58 0.53 9.76 29.82
CA ILE A 58 1.96 9.59 30.13
C ILE A 58 2.67 10.91 30.40
N ARG A 59 1.97 12.06 30.37
CA ARG A 59 2.54 13.41 30.50
C ARG A 59 3.46 13.60 31.71
N LYS A 60 3.20 12.89 32.81
CA LYS A 60 3.99 12.98 34.05
C LYS A 60 5.16 12.01 34.10
N ILE A 61 5.23 11.05 33.18
CA ILE A 61 6.19 9.95 33.16
C ILE A 61 7.21 10.17 32.05
N GLU A 62 6.76 10.60 30.88
CA GLU A 62 7.57 10.74 29.67
C GLU A 62 7.79 12.22 29.32
N PRO A 63 9.04 12.72 29.31
CA PRO A 63 9.34 14.11 28.95
C PRO A 63 8.91 14.48 27.52
N GLN A 64 8.88 13.49 26.61
CA GLN A 64 8.55 13.67 25.19
C GLN A 64 7.05 13.58 24.88
N TRP A 65 6.17 13.60 25.88
CA TRP A 65 4.70 13.53 25.69
C TRP A 65 4.15 14.58 24.71
N GLY A 66 4.78 15.77 24.64
CA GLY A 66 4.38 16.85 23.74
C GLY A 66 4.49 16.47 22.26
N TRP A 67 5.48 15.66 21.88
CA TRP A 67 5.62 15.16 20.51
C TRP A 67 4.49 14.19 20.14
N LYS A 68 4.11 13.30 21.06
CA LYS A 68 2.96 12.39 20.85
C LYS A 68 1.65 13.16 20.74
N LEU A 69 1.49 14.24 21.51
CA LEU A 69 0.32 15.10 21.39
C LEU A 69 0.29 15.79 20.02
N ALA A 70 1.42 16.34 19.57
CA ALA A 70 1.54 16.98 18.27
C ALA A 70 1.24 16.01 17.11
N GLU A 71 1.80 14.80 17.16
CA GLU A 71 1.53 13.70 16.22
C GLU A 71 0.03 13.37 16.19
N GLY A 72 -0.58 13.15 17.35
CA GLY A 72 -2.01 12.83 17.42
C GLY A 72 -2.92 13.95 16.91
N VAL A 73 -2.56 15.22 17.16
CA VAL A 73 -3.31 16.37 16.61
C VAL A 73 -3.16 16.44 15.09
N LEU A 74 -1.95 16.23 14.55
CA LEU A 74 -1.72 16.21 13.11
C LEU A 74 -2.53 15.08 12.45
N ASP A 75 -2.52 13.88 13.02
CA ASP A 75 -3.31 12.74 12.54
C ASP A 75 -4.80 13.08 12.44
N VAL A 76 -5.37 13.68 13.50
CA VAL A 76 -6.78 14.11 13.50
C VAL A 76 -7.05 15.16 12.43
N VAL A 77 -6.17 16.15 12.27
CA VAL A 77 -6.32 17.18 11.22
C VAL A 77 -6.28 16.56 9.83
N PHE A 78 -5.31 15.68 9.55
CA PHE A 78 -5.25 14.97 8.29
C PHE A 78 -6.47 14.09 8.05
N ALA A 79 -6.95 13.38 9.08
CA ALA A 79 -8.17 12.60 9.00
C ALA A 79 -9.37 13.46 8.58
N PHE A 80 -9.55 14.63 9.18
CA PHE A 80 -10.60 15.56 8.77
C PHE A 80 -10.45 16.01 7.32
N ILE A 81 -9.23 16.31 6.86
CA ILE A 81 -8.98 16.68 5.47
C ILE A 81 -9.36 15.53 4.52
N LEU A 82 -8.91 14.30 4.81
CA LEU A 82 -9.22 13.11 4.02
C LEU A 82 -10.72 12.84 3.96
N LEU A 83 -11.42 12.92 5.10
CA LEU A 83 -12.84 12.57 5.20
C LEU A 83 -13.78 13.68 4.72
N SER A 84 -13.33 14.95 4.69
CA SER A 84 -14.15 16.07 4.21
C SER A 84 -14.40 15.99 2.70
N ASN A 85 -13.40 15.56 1.93
CA ASN A 85 -13.59 15.29 0.50
C ASN A 85 -12.70 14.11 0.04
N PRO A 86 -13.17 12.87 0.24
CA PRO A 86 -12.40 11.67 -0.08
C PRO A 86 -12.03 11.54 -1.56
N ALA A 87 -12.86 12.11 -2.45
CA ALA A 87 -12.62 12.11 -3.90
C ALA A 87 -11.45 13.02 -4.30
N ILE A 88 -11.37 14.22 -3.71
CA ILE A 88 -10.24 15.12 -3.96
C ILE A 88 -8.97 14.60 -3.30
N THR A 89 -9.06 14.07 -2.08
CA THR A 89 -7.87 13.56 -1.38
C THR A 89 -7.34 12.27 -1.99
N ALA A 90 -8.17 11.49 -2.70
CA ALA A 90 -7.73 10.35 -3.50
C ALA A 90 -6.72 10.72 -4.60
N VAL A 91 -6.76 11.96 -5.09
CA VAL A 91 -5.82 12.49 -6.11
C VAL A 91 -4.39 12.58 -5.59
N VAL A 92 -4.21 12.65 -4.27
CA VAL A 92 -2.88 12.76 -3.64
C VAL A 92 -2.11 11.43 -3.74
N PHE A 93 -2.80 10.28 -3.76
CA PHE A 93 -2.13 8.98 -3.79
C PHE A 93 -1.25 8.77 -5.04
N PRO A 94 -1.74 9.00 -6.28
CA PRO A 94 -0.90 9.02 -7.48
C PRO A 94 0.35 9.89 -7.36
N PHE A 95 0.22 11.08 -6.77
CA PHE A 95 1.37 11.99 -6.60
C PHE A 95 2.43 11.39 -5.67
N VAL A 96 2.01 10.89 -4.50
CA VAL A 96 2.91 10.28 -3.51
C VAL A 96 3.59 9.03 -4.07
N ILE A 97 2.82 8.15 -4.72
CA ILE A 97 3.35 6.93 -5.32
C ILE A 97 4.27 7.25 -6.50
N GLY A 98 3.90 8.18 -7.37
CA GLY A 98 4.73 8.62 -8.50
C GLY A 98 6.06 9.19 -8.03
N PHE A 99 6.04 10.07 -7.02
CA PHE A 99 7.26 10.58 -6.39
C PHE A 99 8.14 9.47 -5.81
N TRP A 100 7.53 8.50 -5.12
CA TRP A 100 8.26 7.35 -4.58
C TRP A 100 8.87 6.47 -5.69
N VAL A 101 8.14 6.21 -6.77
CA VAL A 101 8.64 5.45 -7.93
C VAL A 101 9.80 6.19 -8.62
N ILE A 102 9.72 7.52 -8.76
CA ILE A 102 10.82 8.33 -9.31
C ILE A 102 12.06 8.22 -8.42
N THR A 103 11.93 8.43 -7.11
CA THR A 103 13.07 8.36 -6.19
C THR A 103 13.71 6.97 -6.21
N TYR A 104 12.91 5.91 -6.24
CA TYR A 104 13.41 4.55 -6.41
C TYR A 104 14.12 4.33 -7.76
N GLY A 105 13.58 4.88 -8.85
CA GLY A 105 14.20 4.86 -10.17
C GLY A 105 15.56 5.57 -10.18
N ILE A 106 15.67 6.72 -9.50
CA ILE A 106 16.94 7.47 -9.36
C ILE A 106 17.98 6.65 -8.59
N MET A 107 17.59 5.96 -7.51
CA MET A 107 18.49 5.07 -6.78
C MET A 107 19.00 3.93 -7.67
N LYS A 108 18.10 3.23 -8.38
CA LYS A 108 18.47 2.20 -9.35
C LYS A 108 19.37 2.70 -10.46
N PHE A 109 19.14 3.93 -10.92
CA PHE A 109 19.97 4.57 -11.92
C PHE A 109 21.41 4.72 -11.40
N ALA A 110 21.59 5.20 -10.17
CA ALA A 110 22.90 5.28 -9.54
C ALA A 110 23.56 3.90 -9.38
N ASP A 111 22.81 2.89 -8.92
CA ASP A 111 23.31 1.52 -8.72
C ASP A 111 23.79 0.85 -10.01
N SER A 112 23.15 1.17 -11.15
CA SER A 112 23.55 0.61 -12.46
C SER A 112 24.99 0.98 -12.85
N PHE A 113 25.50 2.13 -12.41
CA PHE A 113 26.88 2.52 -12.64
C PHE A 113 27.87 1.79 -11.73
N SER A 114 27.46 1.46 -10.51
CA SER A 114 28.26 0.61 -9.62
C SER A 114 28.39 -0.80 -10.21
N GLN A 115 27.30 -1.37 -10.71
CA GLN A 115 27.31 -2.67 -11.40
C GLN A 115 28.22 -2.68 -12.63
N LYS A 116 28.21 -1.59 -13.41
CA LYS A 116 29.13 -1.43 -14.54
C LYS A 116 30.60 -1.48 -14.11
N LYS A 117 30.94 -0.88 -12.97
CA LYS A 117 32.31 -0.91 -12.42
C LYS A 117 32.71 -2.29 -11.92
N GLU A 118 31.75 -3.04 -11.42
CA GLU A 118 31.94 -4.42 -10.93
C GLU A 118 32.02 -5.46 -12.06
N GLY A 119 31.85 -5.04 -13.32
CA GLY A 119 31.94 -5.91 -14.49
C GLY A 119 30.68 -6.74 -14.76
N ASP A 120 29.55 -6.37 -14.17
CA ASP A 120 28.27 -7.03 -14.41
C ASP A 120 27.81 -6.78 -15.86
N SER A 121 27.59 -7.85 -16.62
CA SER A 121 27.11 -7.79 -18.01
C SER A 121 25.67 -7.26 -18.12
N GLY A 122 24.90 -7.30 -17.03
CA GLY A 122 23.54 -6.78 -16.91
C GLY A 122 23.43 -5.28 -16.65
N TRP A 123 24.53 -4.54 -16.49
CA TRP A 123 24.46 -3.12 -16.12
C TRP A 123 23.60 -2.28 -17.08
N GLY A 124 23.64 -2.59 -18.39
CA GLY A 124 22.92 -1.86 -19.42
C GLY A 124 21.40 -2.05 -19.34
N ILE A 125 20.94 -3.28 -19.07
CA ILE A 125 19.50 -3.55 -18.90
C ILE A 125 18.97 -2.91 -17.61
N ASN A 126 19.78 -2.89 -16.55
CA ASN A 126 19.42 -2.26 -15.29
C ASN A 126 19.35 -0.73 -15.40
N LEU A 127 20.26 -0.11 -16.17
CA LEU A 127 20.19 1.32 -16.49
C LEU A 127 18.91 1.66 -17.28
N LEU A 128 18.59 0.88 -18.32
CA LEU A 128 17.36 1.08 -19.09
C LEU A 128 16.12 0.91 -18.22
N GLY A 129 16.09 -0.13 -17.39
CA GLY A 129 15.00 -0.35 -16.43
C GLY A 129 14.84 0.81 -15.44
N ALA A 130 15.94 1.41 -14.99
CA ALA A 130 15.91 2.58 -14.12
C ALA A 130 15.30 3.80 -14.83
N ILE A 131 15.71 4.08 -16.08
CA ILE A 131 15.15 5.17 -16.88
C ILE A 131 13.64 4.97 -17.10
N VAL A 132 13.23 3.77 -17.50
CA VAL A 132 11.80 3.42 -17.66
C VAL A 132 11.04 3.64 -16.35
N THR A 133 11.61 3.22 -15.21
CA THR A 133 11.00 3.41 -13.89
C THR A 133 10.79 4.89 -13.57
N ILE A 134 11.80 5.75 -13.84
CA ILE A 134 11.69 7.20 -13.63
C ILE A 134 10.57 7.80 -14.50
N VAL A 135 10.53 7.43 -15.78
CA VAL A 135 9.50 7.92 -16.72
C VAL A 135 8.11 7.47 -16.29
N LEU A 136 7.94 6.21 -15.91
CA LEU A 136 6.66 5.71 -15.40
C LEU A 136 6.24 6.42 -14.12
N GLY A 137 7.17 6.65 -13.19
CA GLY A 137 6.89 7.42 -11.97
C GLY A 137 6.45 8.85 -12.27
N TYR A 138 7.08 9.51 -13.26
CA TYR A 138 6.68 10.84 -13.71
C TYR A 138 5.28 10.86 -14.33
N ILE A 139 4.93 9.88 -15.16
CA ILE A 139 3.59 9.74 -15.74
C ILE A 139 2.55 9.54 -14.63
N VAL A 140 2.81 8.61 -13.70
CA VAL A 140 1.92 8.36 -12.54
C VAL A 140 1.73 9.60 -11.67
N MET A 141 2.77 10.42 -11.52
CA MET A 141 2.72 11.63 -10.70
C MET A 141 1.92 12.77 -11.35
N THR A 142 2.00 12.90 -12.68
CA THR A 142 1.42 14.04 -13.42
C THR A 142 0.06 13.74 -14.02
N ASP A 143 -0.23 12.48 -14.35
CA ASP A 143 -1.51 12.02 -14.87
C ASP A 143 -2.25 11.23 -13.78
N PHE A 144 -3.30 11.85 -13.22
CA PHE A 144 -4.15 11.23 -12.20
C PHE A 144 -4.80 9.92 -12.66
N VAL A 145 -5.22 9.83 -13.92
CA VAL A 145 -5.86 8.62 -14.46
C VAL A 145 -4.83 7.52 -14.59
N ALA A 146 -3.65 7.81 -15.15
CA ALA A 146 -2.57 6.85 -15.25
C ALA A 146 -2.13 6.35 -13.87
N GLY A 147 -2.00 7.25 -12.89
CA GLY A 147 -1.64 6.86 -11.53
C GLY A 147 -2.74 6.04 -10.83
N THR A 148 -4.01 6.38 -11.06
CA THR A 148 -5.15 5.59 -10.57
C THR A 148 -5.07 4.17 -11.12
N VAL A 149 -4.91 4.02 -12.43
CA VAL A 149 -4.81 2.72 -13.09
C VAL A 149 -3.58 1.96 -12.60
N ALA A 150 -2.42 2.59 -12.47
CA ALA A 150 -1.20 1.94 -12.00
C ALA A 150 -1.36 1.36 -10.59
N ILE A 151 -1.83 2.18 -9.64
CA ILE A 151 -2.02 1.80 -8.24
C ILE A 151 -3.05 0.66 -8.13
N THR A 152 -4.21 0.83 -8.77
CA THR A 152 -5.30 -0.16 -8.70
C THR A 152 -4.92 -1.45 -9.41
N THR A 153 -4.14 -1.38 -10.48
CA THR A 153 -3.62 -2.56 -11.18
C THR A 153 -2.67 -3.34 -10.28
N TRP A 154 -1.74 -2.67 -9.59
CA TRP A 154 -0.81 -3.32 -8.67
C TRP A 154 -1.53 -3.97 -7.48
N ILE A 155 -2.47 -3.25 -6.86
CA ILE A 155 -3.25 -3.76 -5.74
C ILE A 155 -4.14 -4.93 -6.18
N GLY A 156 -4.89 -4.75 -7.26
CA GLY A 156 -5.78 -5.77 -7.81
C GLY A 156 -5.01 -7.03 -8.22
N ALA A 157 -3.88 -6.88 -8.91
CA ALA A 157 -3.04 -8.02 -9.29
C ALA A 157 -2.50 -8.77 -8.06
N GLY A 158 -2.05 -8.03 -7.03
CA GLY A 158 -1.60 -8.61 -5.76
C GLY A 158 -2.70 -9.42 -5.07
N LEU A 159 -3.90 -8.85 -4.95
CA LEU A 159 -5.05 -9.54 -4.35
C LEU A 159 -5.49 -10.75 -5.17
N PHE A 160 -5.49 -10.65 -6.49
CA PHE A 160 -5.85 -11.74 -7.39
C PHE A 160 -4.88 -12.91 -7.25
N LEU A 161 -3.57 -12.64 -7.29
CA LEU A 161 -2.52 -13.64 -7.10
C LEU A 161 -2.61 -14.29 -5.72
N LEU A 162 -2.72 -13.49 -4.66
CA LEU A 162 -2.89 -14.01 -3.30
C LEU A 162 -4.16 -14.85 -3.17
N GLY A 163 -5.24 -14.46 -3.83
CA GLY A 163 -6.49 -15.20 -3.86
C GLY A 163 -6.32 -16.58 -4.49
N ILE A 164 -5.70 -16.65 -5.68
CA ILE A 164 -5.37 -17.92 -6.35
C ILE A 164 -4.50 -18.79 -5.45
N LEU A 165 -3.44 -18.23 -4.85
CA LEU A 165 -2.55 -18.97 -3.95
C LEU A 165 -3.30 -19.56 -2.76
N ASN A 166 -4.18 -18.78 -2.11
CA ASN A 166 -4.98 -19.29 -0.99
C ASN A 166 -5.95 -20.40 -1.44
N VAL A 167 -6.57 -20.29 -2.61
CA VAL A 167 -7.40 -21.37 -3.17
C VAL A 167 -6.57 -22.64 -3.39
N THR A 168 -5.37 -22.52 -3.98
CA THR A 168 -4.46 -23.66 -4.18
C THR A 168 -4.04 -24.29 -2.86
N ILE A 169 -3.61 -23.48 -1.89
CA ILE A 169 -3.21 -23.93 -0.55
C ILE A 169 -4.39 -24.63 0.14
N ALA A 170 -5.60 -24.09 0.06
CA ALA A 170 -6.77 -24.71 0.67
C ALA A 170 -7.01 -26.14 0.15
N PHE A 171 -6.86 -26.39 -1.15
CA PHE A 171 -6.97 -27.73 -1.71
C PHE A 171 -5.83 -28.66 -1.31
N GLN A 172 -4.60 -28.16 -1.18
CA GLN A 172 -3.48 -28.94 -0.68
C GLN A 172 -3.71 -29.35 0.79
N VAL A 173 -4.12 -28.40 1.62
CA VAL A 173 -4.42 -28.61 3.05
C VAL A 173 -5.60 -29.58 3.22
N LYS A 174 -6.64 -29.46 2.39
CA LYS A 174 -7.76 -30.41 2.38
C LYS A 174 -7.34 -31.85 2.07
N LYS A 175 -6.33 -32.05 1.21
CA LYS A 175 -5.79 -33.39 0.89
C LYS A 175 -4.97 -33.99 2.04
N LEU A 176 -4.42 -33.15 2.91
CA LEU A 176 -3.59 -33.55 4.06
C LEU A 176 -4.41 -33.73 5.35
N SER A 177 -5.72 -33.46 5.30
CA SER A 177 -6.68 -33.59 6.41
C SER A 177 -7.47 -34.87 6.28
#